data_AF-A0A7X9G8M1-F1
#
_entry.id   AF-A0A7X9G8M1-F1
#
_cell.length_a   1.000
_cell.length_b   1.000
_cell.length_c   1.000
_cell.angle_alpha   90.00
_cell.angle_beta   90.00
_cell.angle_gamma   90.00
#
_symmetry.space_group_name_H-M   'P 1'
#
loop_
_entity.id
_entity.type
_entity.pdbx_description
1 polymer ?
#
loop_
_entity_poly.entity_id
_entity_poly.type
_entity_poly.pdbx_seq_one_letter_code
_entity_poly.pdbx_strand_id
1 'polypeptide(L)'
;MAHVWLEAESFEHLGGWQIDPQSMRQMGSAYVMAHGLGRPVADATTTIVIPEAGERTLWARTRDWTAPWGRGSAAGRFQVLVNGVALPQELGTNGAQWSWQLAGKVVLPAGPAQLALHDLTGFNARCDALYLSNDPADQPEQDTAKLPAFRCAKAGVQIEDDTREYDLAVAGGGIAGVCTAIAALRSGASVLLVQDRGVLGGCNSSEVRVGLGGFAHAEPYPKLGNVVTEIAPVFGGPGTYPANRYEDDRKRNIFLLQNPKTYTLALNESVVAVEKDPTDPTRLAAIITRSTISGKEKRYRAKNFADCTGDAVLARLMGARTMYGRDGKEEFRENLAPAQPSRQVMGQSVQWYSEPCAEGEGDFPDIDWGLEFSEDKAYFVNGGDWEWESGQYRDQAEETEYIRDYGLMTIFANWSYVKNHSSRKGEWARRRLAWASPCGGKRESYRVVGDLILTQNDIEDRRVYPDATGAMTWNIDLHFPDPQNEALFPEPFRSCAYHRDIGASYPVPYRCLYAG
;
A
#
# COMPACT_ATOMS: atom_id res chain seq x y z
N MET A 1 -1.17 33.43 -18.43
CA MET A 1 -0.21 32.64 -17.63
C MET A 1 -0.32 31.21 -18.10
N ALA A 2 0.79 30.60 -18.47
CA ALA A 2 0.78 29.28 -19.05
C ALA A 2 1.55 28.34 -18.12
N HIS A 3 0.83 27.49 -17.39
CA HIS A 3 1.41 26.50 -16.50
C HIS A 3 1.21 25.09 -17.05
N VAL A 4 2.02 24.14 -16.58
CA VAL A 4 1.83 22.71 -16.81
C VAL A 4 1.85 22.03 -15.45
N TRP A 5 0.77 21.30 -15.17
CA TRP A 5 0.66 20.38 -14.04
C TRP A 5 0.79 18.95 -14.56
N LEU A 6 1.62 18.15 -13.91
CA LEU A 6 1.85 16.76 -14.29
C LEU A 6 1.94 15.90 -13.04
N GLU A 7 1.00 14.97 -12.87
CA GLU A 7 1.08 13.93 -11.84
C GLU A 7 2.15 12.92 -12.24
N ALA A 8 3.05 12.56 -11.33
CA ALA A 8 4.20 11.73 -11.65
C ALA A 8 3.81 10.28 -11.96
N GLU A 9 2.71 9.79 -11.37
CA GLU A 9 2.12 8.48 -11.71
C GLU A 9 1.60 8.39 -13.16
N SER A 10 1.39 9.53 -13.82
CA SER A 10 0.87 9.62 -15.18
C SER A 10 1.95 9.62 -16.27
N PHE A 11 3.22 9.41 -15.90
CA PHE A 11 4.30 9.27 -16.86
C PHE A 11 4.04 8.08 -17.79
N GLU A 12 4.21 8.30 -19.10
CA GLU A 12 3.94 7.29 -20.14
C GLU A 12 4.81 6.03 -19.97
N HIS A 13 6.03 6.20 -19.49
CA HIS A 13 6.94 5.11 -19.17
C HIS A 13 7.55 5.34 -17.78
N LEU A 14 7.36 4.42 -16.85
CA LEU A 14 7.93 4.52 -15.51
C LEU A 14 9.40 4.07 -15.43
N GLY A 15 9.93 3.41 -16.45
CA GLY A 15 11.28 2.84 -16.38
C GLY A 15 11.34 1.79 -15.27
N GLY A 16 12.14 2.04 -14.23
CA GLY A 16 12.14 1.23 -13.00
C GLY A 16 11.50 1.92 -11.78
N TRP A 17 10.83 3.05 -11.97
CA TRP A 17 9.99 3.67 -10.94
C TRP A 17 8.69 2.87 -10.76
N GLN A 18 8.17 2.89 -9.54
CA GLN A 18 6.95 2.17 -9.17
C GLN A 18 5.96 3.13 -8.53
N ILE A 19 4.67 2.94 -8.82
CA ILE A 19 3.60 3.73 -8.23
C ILE A 19 3.34 3.23 -6.80
N ASP A 20 3.28 4.13 -5.84
CA ASP A 20 2.71 3.86 -4.51
C ASP A 20 1.26 4.37 -4.43
N PRO A 21 0.27 3.47 -4.39
CA PRO A 21 -1.12 3.85 -4.13
C PRO A 21 -1.51 3.72 -2.65
N GLN A 22 -0.70 3.04 -1.82
CA GLN A 22 -1.08 2.73 -0.43
C GLN A 22 -1.12 3.98 0.46
N SER A 23 -0.32 5.01 0.14
CA SER A 23 -0.26 6.26 0.92
C SER A 23 -1.19 7.35 0.37
N MET A 24 -2.02 7.04 -0.63
CA MET A 24 -2.82 8.03 -1.35
C MET A 24 -3.77 8.82 -0.45
N ARG A 25 -4.27 8.21 0.63
CA ARG A 25 -5.17 8.88 1.57
C ARG A 25 -4.49 10.03 2.32
N GLN A 26 -3.23 9.85 2.70
CA GLN A 26 -2.44 10.87 3.38
C GLN A 26 -1.96 11.93 2.39
N MET A 27 -1.64 11.49 1.18
CA MET A 27 -1.00 12.29 0.15
C MET A 27 -1.97 13.09 -0.71
N GLY A 28 -3.20 12.62 -0.82
CA GLY A 28 -4.18 13.11 -1.79
C GLY A 28 -3.84 12.73 -3.23
N SER A 29 -2.93 11.79 -3.48
CA SER A 29 -2.50 11.29 -4.80
C SER A 29 -1.63 10.05 -4.64
N ALA A 30 -1.51 9.28 -5.73
CA ALA A 30 -0.42 8.34 -5.82
C ALA A 30 0.88 9.12 -6.07
N TYR A 31 2.02 8.47 -5.90
CA TYR A 31 3.30 9.05 -6.30
C TYR A 31 4.17 7.93 -6.86
N VAL A 32 5.28 8.28 -7.52
CA VAL A 32 6.25 7.31 -8.02
C VAL A 32 7.49 7.27 -7.15
N MET A 33 8.07 6.09 -6.99
CA MET A 33 9.34 5.89 -6.30
C MET A 33 10.32 4.97 -7.03
N ALA A 34 11.60 5.32 -6.98
CA ALA A 34 12.70 4.59 -7.59
C ALA A 34 13.17 3.41 -6.71
N HIS A 35 12.48 2.27 -6.82
CA HIS A 35 12.71 1.10 -5.96
C HIS A 35 13.84 0.20 -6.48
N GLY A 36 15.07 0.72 -6.48
CA GLY A 36 16.24 0.11 -7.10
C GLY A 36 17.10 -0.79 -6.22
N LEU A 37 16.78 -0.91 -4.92
CA LEU A 37 17.52 -1.74 -3.95
C LEU A 37 19.02 -1.39 -3.89
N GLY A 38 19.36 -0.09 -3.92
CA GLY A 38 20.73 0.40 -3.91
C GLY A 38 21.40 0.48 -5.29
N ARG A 39 20.63 0.34 -6.37
CA ARG A 39 21.08 0.58 -7.74
C ARG A 39 20.14 1.56 -8.43
N PRO A 40 20.64 2.64 -9.04
CA PRO A 40 19.80 3.55 -9.80
C PRO A 40 18.92 2.83 -10.82
N VAL A 41 17.64 3.18 -10.85
CA VAL A 41 16.68 2.59 -11.80
C VAL A 41 16.65 3.37 -13.11
N ALA A 42 16.12 2.74 -14.17
CA ALA A 42 15.89 3.44 -15.43
C ALA A 42 14.87 4.57 -15.27
N ASP A 43 15.10 5.68 -15.98
CA ASP A 43 14.31 6.90 -15.89
C ASP A 43 12.82 6.67 -16.18
N ALA A 44 11.96 7.34 -15.41
CA ALA A 44 10.59 7.56 -15.81
C ALA A 44 10.56 8.69 -16.85
N THR A 45 9.86 8.53 -17.97
CA THR A 45 9.79 9.53 -19.04
C THR A 45 8.34 9.80 -19.49
N THR A 46 8.08 11.03 -19.93
CA THR A 46 6.80 11.42 -20.53
C THR A 46 6.98 12.64 -21.44
N THR A 47 6.06 12.82 -22.37
CA THR A 47 6.03 14.00 -23.25
C THR A 47 4.92 14.95 -22.83
N ILE A 48 5.28 16.21 -22.57
CA ILE A 48 4.31 17.29 -22.31
C ILE A 48 4.27 18.27 -23.47
N VAL A 49 3.17 19.02 -23.57
CA VAL A 49 3.04 20.12 -24.54
C VAL A 49 3.28 21.45 -23.82
N ILE A 50 4.29 22.17 -24.26
CA ILE A 50 4.58 23.54 -23.83
C ILE A 50 3.70 24.50 -24.61
N PRO A 51 2.76 25.23 -23.97
CA PRO A 51 1.80 26.08 -24.66
C PRO A 51 2.44 27.30 -25.33
N GLU A 52 3.44 27.89 -24.68
CA GLU A 52 4.11 29.12 -25.11
C GLU A 52 5.61 29.02 -24.85
N ALA A 53 6.41 29.53 -25.79
CA ALA A 53 7.87 29.58 -25.67
C ALA A 53 8.29 30.57 -24.57
N GLY A 54 9.38 30.26 -23.87
CA GLY A 54 9.95 31.14 -22.84
C GLY A 54 10.75 30.42 -21.78
N GLU A 55 11.33 31.18 -20.84
CA GLU A 55 11.89 30.63 -19.60
C GLU A 55 10.76 30.08 -18.72
N ARG A 56 10.97 28.89 -18.17
CA ARG A 56 10.07 28.24 -17.23
C ARG A 56 10.82 27.82 -15.98
N THR A 57 10.17 28.01 -14.84
CA THR A 57 10.63 27.49 -13.56
C THR A 57 9.93 26.15 -13.31
N LEU A 58 10.69 25.13 -12.93
CA LEU A 58 10.20 23.77 -12.70
C LEU A 58 10.37 23.42 -11.21
N TRP A 59 9.29 22.94 -10.60
CA TRP A 59 9.29 22.38 -9.25
C TRP A 59 8.85 20.93 -9.29
N ALA A 60 9.36 20.14 -8.35
CA ALA A 60 8.91 18.79 -8.07
C ALA A 60 8.39 18.72 -6.64
N ARG A 61 7.21 18.14 -6.44
CA ARG A 61 6.73 17.77 -5.11
C ARG A 61 7.39 16.47 -4.68
N THR A 62 8.19 16.54 -3.63
CA THR A 62 9.04 15.44 -3.13
C THR A 62 9.30 15.60 -1.64
N ARG A 63 10.01 14.65 -1.04
CA ARG A 63 10.54 14.70 0.32
C ARG A 63 11.81 13.86 0.44
N ASP A 64 12.62 14.18 1.44
CA ASP A 64 13.58 13.22 1.98
C ASP A 64 12.81 12.24 2.87
N TRP A 65 12.75 10.99 2.43
CA TRP A 65 12.02 9.95 3.15
C TRP A 65 12.75 9.41 4.37
N THR A 66 14.07 9.63 4.44
CA THR A 66 14.92 9.28 5.58
C THR A 66 15.01 10.37 6.65
N ALA A 67 14.67 11.61 6.30
CA ALA A 67 14.66 12.74 7.23
C ALA A 67 13.83 12.54 8.52
N PRO A 68 12.72 11.77 8.59
CA PRO A 68 12.02 11.51 9.86
C PRO A 68 12.91 10.89 10.95
N TRP A 69 13.99 10.21 10.56
CA TRP A 69 14.91 9.60 11.51
C TRP A 69 16.16 10.44 11.78
N GLY A 70 16.38 11.52 11.02
CA GLY A 70 17.44 12.51 11.25
C GLY A 70 18.87 11.94 11.17
N ARG A 71 19.14 11.03 10.23
CA ARG A 71 20.44 10.37 10.06
C ARG A 71 21.00 10.59 8.66
N GLY A 72 22.31 10.81 8.58
CA GLY A 72 23.09 10.75 7.34
C GLY A 72 22.61 11.66 6.22
N SER A 73 22.93 11.25 4.99
CA SER A 73 22.52 11.89 3.76
C SER A 73 21.13 11.45 3.32
N ALA A 74 20.40 12.30 2.58
CA ALA A 74 19.10 11.93 2.03
C ALA A 74 19.23 10.71 1.11
N ALA A 75 18.44 9.66 1.33
CA ALA A 75 18.58 8.42 0.58
C ALA A 75 18.02 8.51 -0.85
N GLY A 76 16.82 9.04 -1.01
CA GLY A 76 16.06 9.02 -2.27
C GLY A 76 16.30 10.24 -3.16
N ARG A 77 17.52 10.40 -3.69
CA ARG A 77 17.90 11.58 -4.48
C ARG A 77 17.70 11.36 -5.97
N PHE A 78 17.26 12.38 -6.67
CA PHE A 78 16.99 12.34 -8.12
C PHE A 78 17.17 13.71 -8.78
N GLN A 79 17.14 13.74 -10.12
CA GLN A 79 17.07 14.96 -10.90
C GLN A 79 15.91 14.92 -11.89
N VAL A 80 15.43 16.10 -12.30
CA VAL A 80 14.53 16.21 -13.45
C VAL A 80 15.36 16.53 -14.69
N LEU A 81 15.16 15.77 -15.76
CA LEU A 81 15.74 16.04 -17.08
C LEU A 81 14.68 16.65 -17.98
N VAL A 82 15.10 17.61 -18.80
CA VAL A 82 14.26 18.23 -19.84
C VAL A 82 14.96 18.04 -21.17
N ASN A 83 14.33 17.32 -22.11
CA ASN A 83 14.92 16.93 -23.39
C ASN A 83 16.31 16.27 -23.24
N GLY A 84 16.46 15.41 -22.24
CA GLY A 84 17.71 14.70 -21.92
C GLY A 84 18.76 15.52 -21.17
N VAL A 85 18.50 16.79 -20.84
CA VAL A 85 19.43 17.64 -20.08
C VAL A 85 18.96 17.78 -18.64
N ALA A 86 19.82 17.42 -17.69
CA ALA A 86 19.52 17.52 -16.26
C ALA A 86 19.42 18.98 -15.80
N LEU A 87 18.40 19.26 -15.00
CA LEU A 87 18.27 20.53 -14.28
C LEU A 87 19.28 20.59 -13.11
N PRO A 88 19.72 21.80 -12.69
CA PRO A 88 20.88 21.96 -11.81
C PRO A 88 20.67 21.48 -10.37
N GLN A 89 19.44 21.31 -9.89
CA GLN A 89 19.18 20.92 -8.51
C GLN A 89 19.00 19.41 -8.36
N GLU A 90 19.66 18.86 -7.35
CA GLU A 90 19.34 17.54 -6.82
C GLU A 90 18.11 17.64 -5.91
N LEU A 91 17.16 16.74 -6.13
CA LEU A 91 15.85 16.70 -5.49
C LEU A 91 15.75 15.55 -4.49
N GLY A 92 14.71 15.57 -3.65
CA GLY A 92 14.51 14.59 -2.58
C GLY A 92 15.32 14.90 -1.32
N THR A 93 15.67 16.18 -1.13
CA THR A 93 16.55 16.67 -0.06
C THR A 93 15.88 17.75 0.80
N ASN A 94 14.59 18.00 0.59
CA ASN A 94 13.77 19.05 1.21
C ASN A 94 13.14 18.66 2.56
N GLY A 95 13.73 17.68 3.26
CA GLY A 95 13.35 17.27 4.62
C GLY A 95 12.15 16.31 4.68
N ALA A 96 11.65 16.10 5.90
CA ALA A 96 10.71 15.01 6.21
C ALA A 96 9.28 15.21 5.68
N GLN A 97 8.88 16.44 5.35
CA GLN A 97 7.52 16.73 4.89
C GLN A 97 7.50 16.85 3.37
N TRP A 98 6.45 16.33 2.74
CA TRP A 98 6.20 16.55 1.33
C TRP A 98 6.02 18.04 1.04
N SER A 99 6.88 18.58 0.19
CA SER A 99 6.85 19.99 -0.21
C SER A 99 7.38 20.14 -1.64
N TRP A 100 7.17 21.32 -2.23
CA TRP A 100 7.70 21.61 -3.55
C TRP A 100 9.15 22.07 -3.46
N GLN A 101 10.04 21.34 -4.13
CA GLN A 101 11.45 21.67 -4.28
C GLN A 101 11.71 22.19 -5.70
N LEU A 102 12.45 23.29 -5.79
CA LEU A 102 12.87 23.86 -7.07
C LEU A 102 13.85 22.91 -7.77
N ALA A 103 13.52 22.48 -8.99
CA ALA A 103 14.42 21.69 -9.84
C ALA A 103 15.36 22.59 -10.65
N GLY A 104 14.85 23.73 -11.11
CA GLY A 104 15.63 24.72 -11.83
C GLY A 104 14.80 25.52 -12.83
N LYS A 105 15.51 26.20 -13.72
CA LYS A 105 14.93 26.99 -14.81
C LYS A 105 15.42 26.48 -16.15
N VAL A 106 14.57 26.54 -17.16
CA VAL A 106 14.88 26.10 -18.53
C VAL A 106 14.14 26.96 -19.54
N VAL A 107 14.79 27.27 -20.67
CA VAL A 107 14.14 27.95 -21.80
C VAL A 107 13.62 26.89 -22.76
N LEU A 108 12.32 26.92 -23.04
CA LEU A 108 11.67 25.94 -23.91
C LEU A 108 10.92 26.63 -25.06
N PRO A 109 10.93 26.04 -26.28
CA PRO A 109 10.02 26.45 -27.34
C PRO A 109 8.58 26.01 -27.01
N ALA A 110 7.60 26.59 -27.72
CA ALA A 110 6.26 26.04 -27.73
C ALA A 110 6.26 24.69 -28.49
N GLY A 111 5.43 23.74 -28.05
CA GLY A 111 5.35 22.39 -28.61
C GLY A 111 5.84 21.30 -27.64
N PRO A 112 6.14 20.09 -28.15
CA PRO A 112 6.47 18.95 -27.30
C PRO A 112 7.81 19.13 -26.59
N ALA A 113 7.86 18.74 -25.32
CA ALA A 113 9.08 18.61 -24.53
C ALA A 113 9.04 17.31 -23.74
N GLN A 114 10.15 16.58 -23.71
CA GLN A 114 10.27 15.37 -22.91
C GLN A 114 10.74 15.73 -21.50
N LEU A 115 10.05 15.20 -20.49
CA LEU A 115 10.48 15.23 -19.10
C LEU A 115 10.91 13.83 -18.66
N ALA A 116 11.91 13.77 -17.79
CA ALA A 116 12.30 12.53 -17.14
C ALA A 116 12.64 12.70 -15.65
N LEU A 117 12.39 11.67 -14.86
CA LEU A 117 12.86 11.53 -13.48
C LEU A 117 14.06 10.58 -13.47
N HIS A 118 15.23 11.11 -13.12
CA HIS A 118 16.50 10.38 -13.12
C HIS A 118 16.93 10.06 -11.69
N ASP A 119 16.87 8.79 -11.33
CA ASP A 119 17.29 8.29 -10.02
C ASP A 119 18.82 8.32 -9.89
N LEU A 120 19.32 8.80 -8.76
CA LEU A 120 20.75 8.91 -8.49
C LEU A 120 21.27 7.83 -7.54
N THR A 121 20.40 7.14 -6.80
CA THR A 121 20.84 6.33 -5.65
C THR A 121 20.29 4.92 -5.64
N GLY A 122 19.12 4.66 -6.24
CA GLY A 122 18.44 3.37 -6.12
C GLY A 122 17.73 3.16 -4.78
N PHE A 123 17.56 4.20 -3.97
CA PHE A 123 16.95 4.12 -2.65
C PHE A 123 15.66 4.94 -2.55
N ASN A 124 14.65 4.57 -3.33
CA ASN A 124 13.29 5.10 -3.26
C ASN A 124 13.21 6.64 -3.34
N ALA A 125 13.99 7.24 -4.26
CA ALA A 125 13.72 8.62 -4.69
C ALA A 125 12.26 8.75 -5.09
N ARG A 126 11.58 9.82 -4.72
CA ARG A 126 10.12 9.91 -4.89
C ARG A 126 9.66 11.23 -5.46
N CYS A 127 8.66 11.18 -6.32
CA CYS A 127 8.06 12.35 -6.94
C CYS A 127 6.55 12.15 -7.00
N ASP A 128 5.82 13.14 -6.52
CA ASP A 128 4.36 13.18 -6.55
C ASP A 128 3.86 13.92 -7.81
N ALA A 129 4.33 15.14 -8.02
CA ALA A 129 3.92 15.95 -9.16
C ALA A 129 5.04 16.90 -9.60
N LEU A 130 4.99 17.30 -10.87
CA LEU A 130 5.80 18.36 -11.44
C LEU A 130 4.93 19.57 -11.77
N TYR A 131 5.45 20.75 -11.47
CA TYR A 131 4.80 22.02 -11.80
C TYR A 131 5.76 22.89 -12.60
N LEU A 132 5.33 23.35 -13.77
CA LEU A 132 6.09 24.25 -14.62
C LEU A 132 5.32 25.55 -14.81
N SER A 133 5.94 26.69 -14.54
CA SER A 133 5.34 28.01 -14.77
C SER A 133 6.29 28.95 -15.52
N ASN A 134 5.72 29.81 -16.37
CA ASN A 134 6.43 30.92 -17.01
C ASN A 134 6.30 32.24 -16.24
N ASP A 135 5.59 32.25 -15.10
CA ASP A 135 5.47 33.39 -14.20
C ASP A 135 6.19 33.10 -12.87
N PRO A 136 7.25 33.86 -12.53
CA PRO A 136 7.95 33.70 -11.25
C PRO A 136 7.08 33.90 -9.99
N ALA A 137 5.95 34.60 -10.11
CA ALA A 137 5.00 34.79 -9.01
C ALA A 137 4.02 33.62 -8.84
N ASP A 138 3.83 32.78 -9.87
CA ASP A 138 2.96 31.60 -9.85
C ASP A 138 3.74 30.40 -9.34
N GLN A 139 3.80 30.29 -8.01
CA GLN A 139 4.43 29.19 -7.29
C GLN A 139 3.38 28.14 -6.89
N PRO A 140 3.78 26.86 -6.77
CA PRO A 140 2.87 25.83 -6.34
C PRO A 140 2.49 25.98 -4.86
N GLU A 141 1.25 25.60 -4.51
CA GLU A 141 0.72 25.68 -3.15
C GLU A 141 1.52 24.80 -2.18
N GLN A 142 1.99 25.40 -1.08
CA GLN A 142 2.78 24.74 -0.04
C GLN A 142 1.93 24.33 1.17
N ASP A 143 0.75 24.94 1.34
CA ASP A 143 -0.19 24.57 2.38
C ASP A 143 -0.87 23.23 2.05
N THR A 144 -0.47 22.17 2.76
CA THR A 144 -0.99 20.81 2.57
C THR A 144 -2.52 20.75 2.64
N ALA A 145 -3.17 21.60 3.44
CA ALA A 145 -4.64 21.61 3.54
C ALA A 145 -5.32 22.18 2.29
N LYS A 146 -4.64 23.06 1.55
CA LYS A 146 -5.14 23.67 0.29
C LYS A 146 -4.71 22.92 -0.95
N LEU A 147 -3.67 22.08 -0.84
CA LEU A 147 -3.12 21.33 -1.95
C LEU A 147 -4.16 20.51 -2.74
N PRO A 148 -5.13 19.81 -2.13
CA PRO A 148 -6.15 19.07 -2.89
C PRO A 148 -6.96 19.98 -3.82
N ALA A 149 -7.40 21.14 -3.33
CA ALA A 149 -8.14 22.10 -4.14
C ALA A 149 -7.26 22.72 -5.25
N PHE A 150 -6.01 23.03 -4.92
CA PHE A 150 -5.03 23.53 -5.89
C PHE A 150 -4.77 22.52 -7.01
N ARG A 151 -4.51 21.26 -6.65
CA ARG A 151 -4.36 20.12 -7.59
C ARG A 151 -5.57 20.02 -8.51
N CYS A 152 -6.78 19.92 -7.96
CA CYS A 152 -7.99 19.79 -8.78
C CYS A 152 -8.15 20.96 -9.77
N ALA A 153 -7.85 22.19 -9.33
CA ALA A 153 -7.93 23.38 -10.18
C ALA A 153 -6.87 23.38 -11.31
N LYS A 154 -5.62 22.99 -11.01
CA LYS A 154 -4.51 23.00 -11.98
C LYS A 154 -4.51 21.79 -12.92
N ALA A 155 -4.92 20.62 -12.44
CA ALA A 155 -5.08 19.42 -13.24
C ALA A 155 -6.38 19.40 -14.06
N GLY A 156 -7.34 20.28 -13.74
CA GLY A 156 -8.64 20.33 -14.40
C GLY A 156 -9.46 19.05 -14.18
N VAL A 157 -9.33 18.43 -13.00
CA VAL A 157 -10.01 17.16 -12.69
C VAL A 157 -11.51 17.37 -12.76
N GLN A 158 -12.16 16.59 -13.61
CA GLN A 158 -13.62 16.47 -13.67
C GLN A 158 -13.99 15.05 -13.26
N ILE A 159 -15.05 14.94 -12.45
CA ILE A 159 -15.62 13.65 -12.09
C ILE A 159 -16.38 13.14 -13.31
N GLU A 160 -15.88 12.07 -13.91
CA GLU A 160 -16.58 11.31 -14.95
C GLU A 160 -17.68 10.46 -14.29
N ASP A 161 -18.87 10.48 -14.86
CA ASP A 161 -20.03 9.81 -14.29
C ASP A 161 -20.25 8.46 -14.99
N ASP A 162 -20.11 7.34 -14.27
CA ASP A 162 -20.46 6.03 -14.81
C ASP A 162 -21.99 5.90 -14.88
N THR A 163 -22.50 5.76 -16.10
CA THR A 163 -23.95 5.72 -16.36
C THR A 163 -24.67 4.50 -15.80
N ARG A 164 -23.93 3.50 -15.32
CA ARG A 164 -24.45 2.24 -14.80
C ARG A 164 -24.70 2.34 -13.30
N GLU A 165 -25.83 1.78 -12.87
CA GLU A 165 -26.08 1.46 -11.47
C GLU A 165 -25.82 -0.04 -11.24
N TYR A 166 -25.00 -0.36 -10.25
CA TYR A 166 -24.68 -1.73 -9.87
C TYR A 166 -25.56 -2.21 -8.71
N ASP A 167 -25.78 -3.51 -8.61
CA ASP A 167 -26.45 -4.08 -7.44
C ASP A 167 -25.52 -4.11 -6.22
N LEU A 168 -24.21 -4.29 -6.44
CA LEU A 168 -23.17 -4.27 -5.42
C LEU A 168 -21.89 -3.58 -5.92
N ALA A 169 -21.40 -2.59 -5.18
CA ALA A 169 -20.04 -2.10 -5.31
C ALA A 169 -19.15 -2.68 -4.19
N VAL A 170 -18.04 -3.30 -4.57
CA VAL A 170 -17.03 -3.85 -3.66
C VAL A 170 -15.79 -2.98 -3.74
N ALA A 171 -15.40 -2.35 -2.63
CA ALA A 171 -14.18 -1.57 -2.54
C ALA A 171 -13.07 -2.42 -1.92
N GLY A 172 -12.00 -2.69 -2.68
CA GLY A 172 -10.85 -3.50 -2.26
C GLY A 172 -10.82 -4.86 -2.96
N GLY A 173 -9.82 -5.05 -3.82
CA GLY A 173 -9.57 -6.28 -4.59
C GLY A 173 -8.75 -7.33 -3.85
N GLY A 174 -8.76 -7.33 -2.51
CA GLY A 174 -8.20 -8.40 -1.68
C GLY A 174 -8.95 -9.72 -1.83
N ILE A 175 -8.46 -10.81 -1.22
CA ILE A 175 -9.13 -12.12 -1.29
C ILE A 175 -10.59 -12.04 -0.84
N ALA A 176 -10.88 -11.31 0.25
CA ALA A 176 -12.23 -11.09 0.72
C ALA A 176 -13.11 -10.40 -0.34
N GLY A 177 -12.65 -9.28 -0.91
CA GLY A 177 -13.41 -8.54 -1.92
C GLY A 177 -13.58 -9.29 -3.24
N VAL A 178 -12.55 -10.02 -3.69
CA VAL A 178 -12.66 -10.89 -4.87
C VAL A 178 -13.68 -11.99 -4.65
N CYS A 179 -13.66 -12.67 -3.49
CA CYS A 179 -14.65 -13.69 -3.16
C CYS A 179 -16.07 -13.11 -3.09
N THR A 180 -16.25 -11.95 -2.45
CA THR A 180 -17.53 -11.23 -2.38
C THR A 180 -18.06 -10.91 -3.77
N ALA A 181 -17.21 -10.35 -4.65
CA ALA A 181 -17.59 -9.99 -6.01
C ALA A 181 -18.00 -11.21 -6.85
N ILE A 182 -17.26 -12.32 -6.77
CA ILE A 182 -17.58 -13.57 -7.49
C ILE A 182 -18.89 -14.17 -6.98
N ALA A 183 -19.09 -14.22 -5.67
CA ALA A 183 -20.30 -14.76 -5.07
C ALA A 183 -21.54 -13.94 -5.46
N ALA A 184 -21.43 -12.61 -5.47
CA ALA A 184 -22.50 -11.71 -5.92
C ALA A 184 -22.81 -11.90 -7.41
N LEU A 185 -21.80 -11.95 -8.28
CA LEU A 185 -21.99 -12.20 -9.72
C LEU A 185 -22.69 -13.53 -9.99
N ARG A 186 -22.29 -14.60 -9.29
CA ARG A 186 -22.91 -15.93 -9.42
C ARG A 186 -24.35 -15.98 -8.89
N SER A 187 -24.72 -15.04 -8.03
CA SER A 187 -26.10 -14.86 -7.55
C SER A 187 -26.96 -14.05 -8.53
N GLY A 188 -26.39 -13.60 -9.67
CA GLY A 188 -27.07 -12.81 -10.70
C GLY A 188 -26.99 -11.29 -10.49
N ALA A 189 -26.27 -10.82 -9.47
CA ALA A 189 -26.09 -9.40 -9.21
C ALA A 189 -25.12 -8.76 -10.21
N SER A 190 -25.35 -7.51 -10.56
CA SER A 190 -24.34 -6.68 -11.22
C SER A 190 -23.32 -6.14 -10.22
N VAL A 191 -22.02 -6.22 -10.55
CA VAL A 191 -20.94 -5.93 -9.60
C VAL A 191 -19.93 -4.93 -10.14
N LEU A 192 -19.63 -3.90 -9.35
CA LEU A 192 -18.41 -3.11 -9.48
C LEU A 192 -17.38 -3.63 -8.47
N LEU A 193 -16.17 -3.95 -8.92
CA LEU A 193 -15.04 -4.22 -8.03
C LEU A 193 -13.96 -3.16 -8.26
N VAL A 194 -13.71 -2.36 -7.23
CA VAL A 194 -12.69 -1.29 -7.21
C VAL A 194 -11.44 -1.81 -6.51
N GLN A 195 -10.28 -1.61 -7.12
CA GLN A 195 -8.98 -1.98 -6.56
C GLN A 195 -7.96 -0.87 -6.86
N ASP A 196 -7.27 -0.43 -5.81
CA ASP A 196 -6.30 0.68 -5.86
C ASP A 196 -5.05 0.37 -6.69
N ARG A 197 -4.76 -0.93 -6.89
CA ARG A 197 -3.61 -1.46 -7.65
C ARG A 197 -4.01 -2.14 -8.96
N GLY A 198 -3.00 -2.46 -9.76
CA GLY A 198 -3.17 -3.08 -11.08
C GLY A 198 -3.48 -4.58 -11.03
N VAL A 199 -3.33 -5.21 -9.87
CA VAL A 199 -3.57 -6.64 -9.65
C VAL A 199 -4.52 -6.89 -8.48
N LEU A 200 -5.19 -8.04 -8.54
CA LEU A 200 -6.07 -8.54 -7.47
C LEU A 200 -5.29 -9.41 -6.48
N GLY A 201 -5.83 -9.61 -5.29
CA GLY A 201 -5.29 -10.48 -4.24
C GLY A 201 -4.93 -9.74 -2.96
N GLY A 202 -4.87 -8.41 -2.96
CA GLY A 202 -4.51 -7.65 -1.76
C GLY A 202 -3.11 -8.02 -1.28
N CYS A 203 -2.95 -8.38 -0.02
CA CYS A 203 -1.67 -8.87 0.50
C CYS A 203 -1.18 -10.16 -0.17
N ASN A 204 -2.06 -10.95 -0.80
CA ASN A 204 -1.69 -12.15 -1.56
C ASN A 204 -1.44 -11.86 -3.06
N SER A 205 -1.24 -10.60 -3.45
CA SER A 205 -0.77 -10.28 -4.79
C SER A 205 0.74 -10.50 -4.92
N SER A 206 1.24 -10.51 -6.15
CA SER A 206 2.68 -10.55 -6.44
C SER A 206 3.47 -9.33 -5.95
N GLU A 207 2.78 -8.24 -5.57
CA GLU A 207 3.38 -6.98 -5.09
C GLU A 207 3.69 -7.04 -3.59
N VAL A 208 2.85 -7.73 -2.79
CA VAL A 208 2.95 -7.79 -1.32
C VAL A 208 3.44 -9.15 -0.81
N ARG A 209 3.03 -10.23 -1.49
CA ARG A 209 3.57 -11.59 -1.34
C ARG A 209 3.27 -12.34 -0.03
N VAL A 210 2.28 -11.91 0.72
CA VAL A 210 1.80 -12.69 1.89
C VAL A 210 1.03 -13.93 1.42
N GLY A 211 1.43 -15.11 1.91
CA GLY A 211 0.79 -16.39 1.59
C GLY A 211 -0.64 -16.48 2.12
N LEU A 212 -1.48 -17.32 1.49
CA LEU A 212 -2.80 -17.65 2.05
C LEU A 212 -2.65 -18.70 3.14
N GLY A 213 -3.16 -18.36 4.33
CA GLY A 213 -3.35 -19.31 5.43
C GLY A 213 -4.80 -19.82 5.47
N GLY A 214 -5.10 -20.58 6.53
CA GLY A 214 -6.43 -21.14 6.76
C GLY A 214 -6.70 -22.42 5.96
N PHE A 215 -7.75 -23.11 6.37
CA PHE A 215 -8.27 -24.29 5.67
C PHE A 215 -9.56 -23.93 4.94
N ALA A 216 -9.60 -24.20 3.63
CA ALA A 216 -10.83 -24.18 2.85
C ALA A 216 -11.67 -25.44 3.11
N HIS A 217 -12.95 -25.38 2.75
CA HIS A 217 -13.89 -26.50 2.86
C HIS A 217 -14.11 -27.04 4.28
N ALA A 218 -13.96 -26.19 5.30
CA ALA A 218 -14.27 -26.56 6.67
C ALA A 218 -15.78 -26.53 6.98
N GLU A 219 -16.21 -27.41 7.89
CA GLU A 219 -17.53 -27.36 8.50
C GLU A 219 -17.75 -26.05 9.27
N PRO A 220 -19.00 -25.56 9.38
CA PRO A 220 -20.25 -26.17 8.89
C PRO A 220 -20.58 -25.86 7.42
N TYR A 221 -19.74 -25.10 6.71
CA TYR A 221 -20.05 -24.56 5.38
C TYR A 221 -18.98 -24.89 4.34
N PRO A 222 -18.71 -26.17 4.06
CA PRO A 222 -17.59 -26.58 3.21
C PRO A 222 -17.66 -25.96 1.80
N LYS A 223 -18.86 -25.79 1.23
CA LYS A 223 -19.02 -25.23 -0.12
C LYS A 223 -18.56 -23.77 -0.27
N LEU A 224 -18.45 -23.01 0.82
CA LEU A 224 -17.90 -21.65 0.76
C LEU A 224 -16.42 -21.64 0.37
N GLY A 225 -15.69 -22.71 0.72
CA GLY A 225 -14.29 -22.89 0.34
C GLY A 225 -14.05 -22.92 -1.16
N ASN A 226 -15.06 -23.31 -1.96
CA ASN A 226 -14.91 -23.45 -3.41
C ASN A 226 -14.45 -22.15 -4.07
N VAL A 227 -15.03 -21.01 -3.67
CA VAL A 227 -14.73 -19.70 -4.30
C VAL A 227 -13.28 -19.30 -4.05
N VAL A 228 -12.78 -19.43 -2.82
CA VAL A 228 -11.39 -19.08 -2.50
C VAL A 228 -10.41 -20.08 -3.13
N THR A 229 -10.72 -21.37 -3.16
CA THR A 229 -9.86 -22.39 -3.79
C THR A 229 -9.73 -22.20 -5.31
N GLU A 230 -10.77 -21.70 -5.98
CA GLU A 230 -10.71 -21.42 -7.42
C GLU A 230 -9.68 -20.33 -7.77
N ILE A 231 -9.51 -19.32 -6.91
CA ILE A 231 -8.61 -18.17 -7.14
C ILE A 231 -7.29 -18.25 -6.36
N ALA A 232 -7.21 -19.10 -5.35
CA ALA A 232 -6.01 -19.27 -4.54
C ALA A 232 -4.84 -19.79 -5.38
N PRO A 233 -3.60 -19.32 -5.10
CA PRO A 233 -2.42 -19.89 -5.73
C PRO A 233 -2.34 -21.41 -5.53
N VAL A 234 -1.91 -22.16 -6.57
CA VAL A 234 -1.62 -23.61 -6.44
C VAL A 234 -0.55 -23.88 -5.39
N PHE A 235 0.37 -22.93 -5.22
CA PHE A 235 1.48 -23.00 -4.29
C PHE A 235 1.39 -21.80 -3.33
N GLY A 236 1.27 -22.06 -2.03
CA GLY A 236 1.18 -21.02 -1.00
C GLY A 236 1.28 -21.62 0.40
N GLY A 237 2.29 -21.17 1.14
CA GLY A 237 2.55 -21.49 2.54
C GLY A 237 3.44 -20.39 3.14
N PRO A 238 3.91 -20.51 4.38
CA PRO A 238 4.86 -19.57 4.95
C PRO A 238 6.12 -19.45 4.07
N GLY A 239 6.52 -18.23 3.77
CA GLY A 239 7.68 -17.90 2.96
C GLY A 239 7.42 -16.81 1.91
N THR A 240 8.50 -16.18 1.46
CA THR A 240 8.50 -15.17 0.40
C THR A 240 8.91 -15.80 -0.92
N TYR A 241 8.03 -15.79 -1.92
CA TYR A 241 8.27 -16.46 -3.21
C TYR A 241 8.36 -15.48 -4.39
N PRO A 242 8.83 -15.91 -5.58
CA PRO A 242 8.77 -15.07 -6.78
C PRO A 242 7.34 -14.71 -7.21
N ALA A 243 7.17 -13.57 -7.87
CA ALA A 243 5.89 -12.97 -8.26
C ALA A 243 4.91 -13.96 -8.94
N ASN A 244 5.40 -14.80 -9.86
CA ASN A 244 4.57 -15.73 -10.60
C ASN A 244 3.88 -16.80 -9.73
N ARG A 245 4.39 -17.05 -8.51
CA ARG A 245 3.78 -18.00 -7.57
C ARG A 245 2.47 -17.50 -6.96
N TYR A 246 2.17 -16.20 -7.05
CA TYR A 246 0.95 -15.62 -6.50
C TYR A 246 -0.22 -15.64 -7.51
N GLU A 247 0.02 -16.02 -8.77
CA GLU A 247 -1.03 -16.27 -9.78
C GLU A 247 -2.06 -15.13 -9.94
N ASP A 248 -1.62 -13.88 -10.02
CA ASP A 248 -2.53 -12.72 -10.10
C ASP A 248 -3.50 -12.80 -11.29
N ASP A 249 -3.04 -13.32 -12.43
CA ASP A 249 -3.89 -13.55 -13.60
C ASP A 249 -5.02 -14.53 -13.30
N ARG A 250 -4.81 -15.54 -12.46
CA ARG A 250 -5.85 -16.49 -12.08
C ARG A 250 -7.00 -15.79 -11.35
N LYS A 251 -6.67 -14.88 -10.46
CA LYS A 251 -7.65 -14.05 -9.72
C LYS A 251 -8.43 -13.13 -10.66
N ARG A 252 -7.79 -12.62 -11.73
CA ARG A 252 -8.43 -11.77 -12.74
C ARG A 252 -9.28 -12.57 -13.75
N ASN A 253 -8.79 -13.71 -14.19
CA ASN A 253 -9.39 -14.53 -15.25
C ASN A 253 -10.80 -15.02 -14.89
N ILE A 254 -11.08 -15.26 -13.60
CA ILE A 254 -12.42 -15.66 -13.15
C ILE A 254 -13.52 -14.65 -13.57
N PHE A 255 -13.20 -13.36 -13.61
CA PHE A 255 -14.10 -12.30 -14.05
C PHE A 255 -14.23 -12.27 -15.57
N LEU A 256 -13.12 -12.43 -16.30
CA LEU A 256 -13.11 -12.45 -17.77
C LEU A 256 -13.94 -13.59 -18.37
N LEU A 257 -14.19 -14.64 -17.57
CA LEU A 257 -15.07 -15.76 -17.93
C LEU A 257 -16.56 -15.47 -17.67
N GLN A 258 -16.90 -14.35 -17.02
CA GLN A 258 -18.29 -13.92 -16.81
C GLN A 258 -18.80 -13.08 -17.98
N ASN A 259 -20.11 -12.80 -18.00
CA ASN A 259 -20.68 -11.86 -18.94
C ASN A 259 -20.10 -10.45 -18.70
N PRO A 260 -19.41 -9.82 -19.65
CA PRO A 260 -18.82 -8.49 -19.44
C PRO A 260 -19.85 -7.39 -19.17
N LYS A 261 -21.14 -7.63 -19.43
CA LYS A 261 -22.23 -6.72 -19.08
C LYS A 261 -22.66 -6.81 -17.62
N THR A 262 -22.21 -7.81 -16.86
CA THR A 262 -22.62 -7.98 -15.46
C THR A 262 -21.61 -7.42 -14.47
N TYR A 263 -20.38 -7.10 -14.88
CA TYR A 263 -19.39 -6.53 -13.96
C TYR A 263 -18.58 -5.38 -14.55
N THR A 264 -17.92 -4.63 -13.67
CA THR A 264 -16.83 -3.69 -13.99
C THR A 264 -15.67 -3.96 -13.04
N LEU A 265 -14.47 -4.16 -13.58
CA LEU A 265 -13.23 -4.20 -12.81
C LEU A 265 -12.52 -2.84 -12.92
N ALA A 266 -12.67 -2.01 -11.90
CA ALA A 266 -12.00 -0.72 -11.78
C ALA A 266 -10.66 -0.92 -11.06
N LEU A 267 -9.66 -1.40 -11.81
CA LEU A 267 -8.27 -1.55 -11.33
C LEU A 267 -7.53 -0.22 -11.43
N ASN A 268 -6.54 -0.01 -10.57
CA ASN A 268 -5.83 1.27 -10.42
C ASN A 268 -6.77 2.44 -10.10
N GLU A 269 -7.79 2.20 -9.27
CA GLU A 269 -8.74 3.20 -8.81
C GLU A 269 -8.90 3.09 -7.29
N SER A 270 -8.62 4.17 -6.56
CA SER A 270 -8.76 4.25 -5.11
C SER A 270 -10.00 5.05 -4.74
N VAL A 271 -10.75 4.62 -3.72
CA VAL A 271 -11.92 5.39 -3.25
C VAL A 271 -11.44 6.61 -2.45
N VAL A 272 -11.83 7.80 -2.90
CA VAL A 272 -11.42 9.08 -2.29
C VAL A 272 -12.57 9.80 -1.60
N ALA A 273 -13.82 9.52 -1.98
CA ALA A 273 -15.00 10.10 -1.34
C ALA A 273 -16.23 9.20 -1.49
N VAL A 274 -17.28 9.52 -0.74
CA VAL A 274 -18.59 8.87 -0.81
C VAL A 274 -19.67 9.94 -0.93
N GLU A 275 -20.77 9.57 -1.60
CA GLU A 275 -21.99 10.36 -1.64
C GLU A 275 -23.09 9.61 -0.89
N LYS A 276 -23.73 10.31 0.05
CA LYS A 276 -24.84 9.79 0.84
C LYS A 276 -26.15 9.93 0.05
N ASP A 277 -27.09 9.04 0.30
CA ASP A 277 -28.44 9.18 -0.25
C ASP A 277 -29.07 10.49 0.26
N PRO A 278 -29.61 11.34 -0.63
CA PRO A 278 -30.17 12.64 -0.24
C PRO A 278 -31.45 12.52 0.61
N THR A 279 -32.11 11.36 0.59
CA THR A 279 -33.32 11.06 1.37
C THR A 279 -33.01 10.32 2.66
N ASP A 280 -31.88 9.62 2.73
CA ASP A 280 -31.43 8.88 3.91
C ASP A 280 -29.90 8.95 4.09
N PRO A 281 -29.38 9.86 4.94
CA PRO A 281 -27.95 10.09 5.09
C PRO A 281 -27.18 8.93 5.78
N THR A 282 -27.86 7.88 6.23
CA THR A 282 -27.21 6.64 6.69
C THR A 282 -26.89 5.69 5.54
N ARG A 283 -27.44 5.93 4.34
CA ARG A 283 -27.23 5.09 3.16
C ARG A 283 -26.22 5.71 2.19
N LEU A 284 -25.39 4.85 1.61
CA LEU A 284 -24.53 5.21 0.49
C LEU A 284 -25.34 5.23 -0.81
N ALA A 285 -25.10 6.24 -1.65
CA ALA A 285 -25.65 6.34 -2.99
C ALA A 285 -24.57 6.15 -4.07
N ALA A 286 -23.36 6.67 -3.83
CA ALA A 286 -22.24 6.55 -4.76
C ALA A 286 -20.89 6.57 -4.05
N ILE A 287 -19.87 6.08 -4.75
CA ILE A 287 -18.46 6.26 -4.41
C ILE A 287 -17.77 7.08 -5.50
N ILE A 288 -16.83 7.93 -5.09
CA ILE A 288 -15.92 8.63 -5.99
C ILE A 288 -14.57 7.95 -5.90
N THR A 289 -14.07 7.47 -7.04
CA THR A 289 -12.74 6.90 -7.15
C THR A 289 -11.80 7.89 -7.84
N ARG A 290 -10.50 7.74 -7.58
CA ARG A 290 -9.43 8.42 -8.29
C ARG A 290 -8.46 7.40 -8.86
N SER A 291 -8.12 7.55 -10.14
CA SER A 291 -7.14 6.70 -10.78
C SER A 291 -5.75 6.90 -10.17
N THR A 292 -5.10 5.80 -9.79
CA THR A 292 -3.73 5.79 -9.25
C THR A 292 -2.66 5.86 -10.33
N ILE A 293 -3.05 6.00 -11.60
CA ILE A 293 -2.16 6.20 -12.76
C ILE A 293 -2.42 7.56 -13.42
N SER A 294 -3.67 8.00 -13.51
CA SER A 294 -4.01 9.21 -14.29
C SER A 294 -4.55 10.38 -13.46
N GLY A 295 -4.80 10.20 -12.17
CA GLY A 295 -5.43 11.20 -11.31
C GLY A 295 -6.90 11.51 -11.65
N LYS A 296 -7.47 10.94 -12.72
CA LYS A 296 -8.87 11.13 -13.12
C LYS A 296 -9.82 10.57 -12.07
N GLU A 297 -10.95 11.25 -11.89
CA GLU A 297 -11.99 10.83 -10.95
C GLU A 297 -13.21 10.26 -11.65
N LYS A 298 -13.82 9.25 -11.04
CA LYS A 298 -15.08 8.65 -11.49
C LYS A 298 -16.08 8.51 -10.38
N ARG A 299 -17.35 8.73 -10.69
CA ARG A 299 -18.50 8.43 -9.82
C ARG A 299 -19.12 7.10 -10.23
N TYR A 300 -19.30 6.20 -9.26
CA TYR A 300 -20.05 4.96 -9.44
C TYR A 300 -21.22 4.85 -8.47
N ARG A 301 -22.39 4.43 -8.98
CA ARG A 301 -23.60 4.23 -8.18
C ARG A 301 -23.86 2.75 -7.92
N ALA A 302 -24.30 2.41 -6.72
CA ALA A 302 -24.72 1.05 -6.41
C ALA A 302 -25.82 1.02 -5.35
N LYS A 303 -26.58 -0.07 -5.33
CA LYS A 303 -27.64 -0.30 -4.33
C LYS A 303 -27.08 -0.73 -2.97
N ASN A 304 -25.97 -1.49 -2.99
CA ASN A 304 -25.27 -1.99 -1.82
C ASN A 304 -23.77 -1.79 -1.98
N PHE A 305 -23.07 -1.71 -0.85
CA PHE A 305 -21.63 -1.50 -0.80
C PHE A 305 -20.98 -2.50 0.16
N ALA A 306 -19.84 -3.06 -0.25
CA ALA A 306 -18.99 -3.89 0.61
C ALA A 306 -17.63 -3.21 0.79
N ASP A 307 -17.29 -2.89 2.03
CA ASP A 307 -15.96 -2.38 2.40
C ASP A 307 -15.02 -3.57 2.61
N CYS A 308 -14.16 -3.80 1.62
CA CYS A 308 -13.13 -4.84 1.62
C CYS A 308 -11.73 -4.20 1.51
N THR A 309 -11.56 -2.94 1.91
CA THR A 309 -10.31 -2.19 1.70
C THR A 309 -9.22 -2.53 2.72
N GLY A 310 -9.53 -3.29 3.78
CA GLY A 310 -8.63 -3.56 4.89
C GLY A 310 -8.52 -2.40 5.90
N ASP A 311 -8.54 -1.16 5.42
CA ASP A 311 -8.47 0.07 6.24
C ASP A 311 -9.84 0.68 6.61
N ALA A 312 -10.93 -0.03 6.32
CA ALA A 312 -12.30 0.42 6.54
C ALA A 312 -12.61 1.78 5.87
N VAL A 313 -12.18 1.97 4.61
CA VAL A 313 -12.22 3.28 3.95
C VAL A 313 -13.66 3.77 3.78
N LEU A 314 -14.55 2.94 3.25
CA LEU A 314 -15.96 3.32 3.04
C LEU A 314 -16.65 3.56 4.38
N ALA A 315 -16.45 2.64 5.35
CA ALA A 315 -17.06 2.74 6.66
C ALA A 315 -16.62 4.03 7.38
N ARG A 316 -15.32 4.34 7.35
CA ARG A 316 -14.79 5.59 7.94
C ARG A 316 -15.29 6.84 7.21
N LEU A 317 -15.37 6.81 5.88
CA LEU A 317 -15.92 7.93 5.09
C LEU A 317 -17.41 8.17 5.37
N MET A 318 -18.17 7.10 5.66
CA MET A 318 -19.58 7.21 6.08
C MET A 318 -19.76 7.69 7.52
N GLY A 319 -18.71 7.64 8.34
CA GLY A 319 -18.74 7.95 9.76
C GLY A 319 -19.20 6.77 10.63
N ALA A 320 -19.09 5.53 10.13
CA ALA A 320 -19.37 4.34 10.91
C ALA A 320 -18.43 4.26 12.12
N ARG A 321 -18.93 3.71 13.23
CA ARG A 321 -18.11 3.51 14.43
C ARG A 321 -17.00 2.50 14.13
N THR A 322 -15.78 2.85 14.54
CA THR A 322 -14.61 1.97 14.42
C THR A 322 -13.88 1.83 15.74
N MET A 323 -13.11 0.75 15.87
CA MET A 323 -12.18 0.47 16.95
C MET A 323 -10.76 0.35 16.37
N TYR A 324 -9.75 0.63 17.17
CA TYR A 324 -8.36 0.59 16.74
C TYR A 324 -7.43 0.14 17.88
N GLY A 325 -6.54 -0.80 17.58
CA GLY A 325 -5.63 -1.38 18.57
C GLY A 325 -6.26 -2.46 19.42
N ARG A 326 -5.67 -2.71 20.59
CA ARG A 326 -6.07 -3.75 21.53
C ARG A 326 -7.00 -3.19 22.60
N ASP A 327 -8.13 -3.88 22.79
CA ASP A 327 -9.09 -3.55 23.82
C ASP A 327 -8.57 -3.90 25.21
N GLY A 328 -9.02 -3.19 26.23
CA GLY A 328 -8.69 -3.51 27.62
C GLY A 328 -9.44 -4.76 28.10
N LYS A 329 -8.81 -5.54 28.97
CA LYS A 329 -9.38 -6.77 29.53
C LYS A 329 -10.78 -6.60 30.11
N GLU A 330 -11.08 -5.46 30.73
CA GLU A 330 -12.39 -5.21 31.33
C GLU A 330 -13.52 -4.98 30.31
N GLU A 331 -13.21 -4.59 29.07
CA GLU A 331 -14.21 -4.30 28.02
C GLU A 331 -15.00 -5.56 27.63
N PHE A 332 -14.29 -6.66 27.37
CA PHE A 332 -14.88 -7.94 26.90
C PHE A 332 -14.59 -9.13 27.82
N ARG A 333 -13.86 -8.92 28.93
CA ARG A 333 -13.42 -9.96 29.87
C ARG A 333 -12.58 -11.04 29.21
N GLU A 334 -11.72 -10.64 28.28
CA GLU A 334 -10.84 -11.54 27.52
C GLU A 334 -9.51 -11.74 28.24
N ASN A 335 -9.06 -12.99 28.37
CA ASN A 335 -7.83 -13.26 29.12
C ASN A 335 -6.55 -12.92 28.32
N LEU A 336 -6.62 -12.83 26.99
CA LEU A 336 -5.50 -12.44 26.11
C LEU A 336 -5.39 -10.91 25.94
N ALA A 337 -6.42 -10.16 26.33
CA ALA A 337 -6.43 -8.72 26.25
C ALA A 337 -5.48 -8.09 27.30
N PRO A 338 -4.81 -6.97 26.98
CA PRO A 338 -3.99 -6.23 27.93
C PRO A 338 -4.83 -5.66 29.09
N ALA A 339 -4.20 -5.37 30.23
CA ALA A 339 -4.91 -4.82 31.39
C ALA A 339 -5.59 -3.48 31.11
N GLN A 340 -5.02 -2.67 30.21
CA GLN A 340 -5.55 -1.39 29.75
C GLN A 340 -5.55 -1.38 28.21
N PRO A 341 -6.50 -0.68 27.58
CA PRO A 341 -6.52 -0.56 26.12
C PRO A 341 -5.23 0.10 25.64
N SER A 342 -4.76 -0.31 24.45
CA SER A 342 -3.56 0.24 23.84
C SER A 342 -3.74 0.41 22.33
N ARG A 343 -2.99 1.33 21.73
CA ARG A 343 -2.95 1.49 20.26
C ARG A 343 -2.05 0.48 19.56
N GLN A 344 -1.57 -0.54 20.29
CA GLN A 344 -0.77 -1.60 19.68
C GLN A 344 -1.63 -2.39 18.70
N VAL A 345 -1.10 -2.69 17.52
CA VAL A 345 -1.72 -3.51 16.47
C VAL A 345 -0.73 -4.53 15.96
N MET A 346 -1.22 -5.55 15.26
CA MET A 346 -0.36 -6.34 14.38
C MET A 346 0.15 -5.44 13.24
N GLY A 347 1.45 -5.47 13.00
CA GLY A 347 2.08 -4.50 12.13
C GLY A 347 1.89 -4.76 10.63
N GLN A 348 2.80 -4.18 9.85
CA GLN A 348 2.84 -4.30 8.40
C GLN A 348 4.13 -5.01 8.00
N SER A 349 4.01 -6.12 7.26
CA SER A 349 5.16 -6.89 6.80
C SER A 349 5.79 -6.26 5.56
N VAL A 350 7.12 -6.10 5.54
CA VAL A 350 7.90 -5.76 4.35
C VAL A 350 8.76 -6.97 3.99
N GLN A 351 8.20 -7.86 3.17
CA GLN A 351 8.88 -9.09 2.77
C GLN A 351 10.06 -8.81 1.85
N TRP A 352 11.09 -9.64 1.92
CA TRP A 352 12.27 -9.53 1.07
C TRP A 352 13.00 -10.85 0.94
N TYR A 353 13.80 -11.01 -0.11
CA TYR A 353 14.76 -12.11 -0.21
C TYR A 353 15.98 -11.74 -1.02
N SER A 354 17.03 -12.51 -0.80
CA SER A 354 18.29 -12.45 -1.52
C SER A 354 18.51 -13.72 -2.34
N GLU A 355 19.35 -13.60 -3.37
CA GLU A 355 19.70 -14.71 -4.24
C GLU A 355 21.23 -14.81 -4.43
N PRO A 356 21.75 -15.99 -4.78
CA PRO A 356 23.12 -16.11 -5.24
C PRO A 356 23.37 -15.26 -6.49
N CYS A 357 24.56 -14.66 -6.59
CA CYS A 357 24.97 -13.88 -7.76
C CYS A 357 26.41 -14.18 -8.17
N ALA A 358 26.79 -13.71 -9.35
CA ALA A 358 28.18 -13.76 -9.78
C ALA A 358 29.06 -12.88 -8.88
N GLU A 359 30.37 -13.10 -8.97
CA GLU A 359 31.35 -12.26 -8.28
C GLU A 359 31.31 -10.82 -8.79
N GLY A 360 31.38 -9.85 -7.89
CA GLY A 360 31.20 -8.42 -8.20
C GLY A 360 29.74 -7.97 -8.36
N GLU A 361 28.78 -8.88 -8.50
CA GLU A 361 27.35 -8.53 -8.57
C GLU A 361 26.66 -8.44 -7.22
N GLY A 362 27.35 -8.80 -6.14
CA GLY A 362 26.79 -8.81 -4.79
C GLY A 362 26.90 -7.47 -4.06
N ASP A 363 27.70 -6.53 -4.59
CA ASP A 363 28.03 -5.28 -3.90
C ASP A 363 26.77 -4.46 -3.59
N PHE A 364 26.82 -3.77 -2.45
CA PHE A 364 25.73 -2.95 -1.94
C PHE A 364 26.30 -1.64 -1.38
N PRO A 365 25.68 -0.48 -1.66
CA PRO A 365 26.18 0.80 -1.18
C PRO A 365 26.37 0.83 0.33
N ASP A 366 27.43 1.50 0.78
CA ASP A 366 27.64 1.81 2.19
C ASP A 366 26.80 3.04 2.55
N ILE A 367 25.77 2.85 3.36
CA ILE A 367 24.77 3.88 3.69
C ILE A 367 25.03 4.50 5.06
N ASP A 368 24.74 5.80 5.21
CA ASP A 368 24.92 6.57 6.44
C ASP A 368 23.59 7.03 7.11
N TRP A 369 22.46 6.79 6.46
CA TRP A 369 21.12 7.19 6.89
C TRP A 369 20.29 6.07 7.53
N GLY A 370 20.81 4.84 7.52
CA GLY A 370 20.15 3.66 8.07
C GLY A 370 20.24 3.56 9.60
N LEU A 371 19.65 2.51 10.17
CA LEU A 371 19.91 2.10 11.55
C LEU A 371 21.35 1.61 11.69
N GLU A 372 21.93 1.84 12.87
CA GLU A 372 23.26 1.33 13.20
C GLU A 372 23.19 -0.16 13.53
N PHE A 373 23.90 -0.96 12.74
CA PHE A 373 24.11 -2.39 12.96
C PHE A 373 25.54 -2.66 13.40
N SER A 374 25.70 -3.74 14.16
CA SER A 374 26.96 -4.31 14.64
C SER A 374 26.88 -5.84 14.54
N GLU A 375 27.98 -6.55 14.75
CA GLU A 375 28.05 -8.01 14.53
C GLU A 375 27.05 -8.77 15.41
N ASP A 376 26.76 -8.25 16.61
CA ASP A 376 25.78 -8.78 17.57
C ASP A 376 24.32 -8.35 17.28
N LYS A 377 24.11 -7.34 16.45
CA LYS A 377 22.77 -6.83 16.05
C LYS A 377 22.36 -7.27 14.65
N ALA A 378 23.31 -7.66 13.80
CA ALA A 378 23.08 -7.98 12.41
C ALA A 378 22.32 -9.29 12.23
N TYR A 379 21.41 -9.30 11.25
CA TYR A 379 20.67 -10.48 10.83
C TYR A 379 21.35 -11.10 9.61
N PHE A 380 21.94 -12.28 9.80
CA PHE A 380 22.55 -13.09 8.74
C PHE A 380 21.55 -14.08 8.16
N VAL A 381 20.51 -13.58 7.51
CA VAL A 381 19.44 -14.40 6.92
C VAL A 381 19.25 -14.12 5.42
N ASN A 382 18.66 -15.07 4.70
CA ASN A 382 18.51 -14.96 3.25
C ASN A 382 17.24 -14.21 2.81
N GLY A 383 16.33 -13.90 3.72
CA GLY A 383 15.09 -13.20 3.44
C GLY A 383 14.29 -12.98 4.72
N GLY A 384 13.23 -12.20 4.59
CA GLY A 384 12.22 -11.98 5.62
C GLY A 384 10.82 -12.26 5.08
N ASP A 385 10.02 -12.91 5.92
CA ASP A 385 8.62 -13.25 5.65
C ASP A 385 7.70 -12.41 6.57
N TRP A 386 6.63 -12.98 7.11
CA TRP A 386 5.65 -12.33 7.97
C TRP A 386 6.27 -11.67 9.21
N GLU A 387 7.43 -12.15 9.67
CA GLU A 387 8.08 -11.67 10.89
C GLU A 387 8.92 -10.41 10.68
N TRP A 388 9.12 -9.98 9.43
CA TRP A 388 9.73 -8.68 9.09
C TRP A 388 8.65 -7.59 9.09
N GLU A 389 8.16 -7.30 10.29
CA GLU A 389 6.95 -6.52 10.53
C GLU A 389 7.24 -5.26 11.36
N SER A 390 6.77 -4.10 10.90
CA SER A 390 6.97 -2.81 11.56
C SER A 390 5.64 -2.10 11.88
N GLY A 391 5.73 -1.05 12.72
CA GLY A 391 4.62 -0.14 12.96
C GLY A 391 3.59 -0.63 13.98
N GLN A 392 3.92 -1.61 14.82
CA GLN A 392 2.99 -2.16 15.82
C GLN A 392 2.45 -1.10 16.78
N TYR A 393 3.10 0.06 16.91
CA TYR A 393 2.65 1.19 17.75
C TYR A 393 2.16 2.41 16.96
N ARG A 394 1.94 2.24 15.65
CA ARG A 394 1.56 3.33 14.72
C ARG A 394 0.17 3.13 14.14
N ASP A 395 -0.38 4.19 13.56
CA ASP A 395 -1.61 4.10 12.78
C ASP A 395 -1.33 3.50 11.40
N GLN A 396 -1.72 2.24 11.20
CA GLN A 396 -1.47 1.47 9.99
C GLN A 396 -2.14 2.07 8.77
N ALA A 397 -3.28 2.76 8.94
CA ALA A 397 -3.95 3.44 7.84
C ALA A 397 -3.37 4.82 7.58
N GLU A 398 -3.03 5.58 8.63
CA GLU A 398 -2.61 6.99 8.52
C GLU A 398 -1.11 7.22 8.40
N GLU A 399 -0.28 6.24 8.74
CA GLU A 399 1.18 6.32 8.71
C GLU A 399 1.81 5.27 7.77
N THR A 400 1.05 4.77 6.78
CA THR A 400 1.48 3.69 5.87
C THR A 400 2.83 3.95 5.20
N GLU A 401 3.07 5.17 4.70
CA GLU A 401 4.34 5.55 4.08
C GLU A 401 5.50 5.36 5.06
N TYR A 402 5.37 5.87 6.29
CA TYR A 402 6.39 5.77 7.33
C TYR A 402 6.66 4.31 7.69
N ILE A 403 5.62 3.53 7.94
CA ILE A 403 5.74 2.16 8.44
C ILE A 403 6.47 1.28 7.41
N ARG A 404 6.06 1.35 6.14
CA ARG A 404 6.72 0.67 5.02
C ARG A 404 8.18 1.11 4.91
N ASP A 405 8.44 2.41 4.93
CA ASP A 405 9.78 2.96 4.73
C ASP A 405 10.73 2.65 5.89
N TYR A 406 10.21 2.57 7.12
CA TYR A 406 10.98 2.08 8.26
C TYR A 406 11.42 0.63 8.03
N GLY A 407 10.49 -0.23 7.60
CA GLY A 407 10.79 -1.62 7.22
C GLY A 407 11.88 -1.71 6.14
N LEU A 408 11.73 -0.96 5.05
CA LEU A 408 12.73 -0.90 3.97
C LEU A 408 14.10 -0.40 4.46
N MET A 409 14.13 0.67 5.26
CA MET A 409 15.36 1.20 5.82
C MET A 409 16.08 0.17 6.69
N THR A 410 15.35 -0.61 7.50
CA THR A 410 15.97 -1.65 8.35
C THR A 410 16.61 -2.77 7.51
N ILE A 411 15.97 -3.15 6.40
CA ILE A 411 16.50 -4.12 5.44
C ILE A 411 17.78 -3.59 4.80
N PHE A 412 17.75 -2.36 4.28
CA PHE A 412 18.92 -1.75 3.62
C PHE A 412 20.07 -1.52 4.58
N ALA A 413 19.80 -1.09 5.81
CA ALA A 413 20.81 -0.88 6.84
C ALA A 413 21.49 -2.18 7.26
N ASN A 414 20.72 -3.26 7.48
CA ASN A 414 21.29 -4.57 7.74
C ASN A 414 22.16 -5.06 6.57
N TRP A 415 21.68 -4.87 5.32
CA TRP A 415 22.43 -5.27 4.13
C TRP A 415 23.73 -4.47 3.95
N SER A 416 23.68 -3.15 4.11
CA SER A 416 24.86 -2.29 4.09
C SER A 416 25.90 -2.77 5.10
N TYR A 417 25.49 -3.06 6.33
CA TYR A 417 26.40 -3.56 7.36
C TYR A 417 27.02 -4.92 6.98
N VAL A 418 26.19 -5.90 6.58
CA VAL A 418 26.65 -7.25 6.22
C VAL A 418 27.62 -7.22 5.03
N LYS A 419 27.39 -6.34 4.05
CA LYS A 419 28.20 -6.24 2.83
C LYS A 419 29.49 -5.45 3.02
N ASN A 420 29.48 -4.42 3.85
CA ASN A 420 30.60 -3.46 3.94
C ASN A 420 31.46 -3.65 5.20
N HIS A 421 30.83 -3.93 6.36
CA HIS A 421 31.46 -3.78 7.68
C HIS A 421 31.61 -5.08 8.47
N SER A 422 30.74 -6.07 8.27
CA SER A 422 30.79 -7.33 9.04
C SER A 422 32.08 -8.12 8.79
N SER A 423 32.54 -8.80 9.84
CA SER A 423 33.63 -9.79 9.74
C SER A 423 33.28 -10.97 8.81
N ARG A 424 31.98 -11.21 8.58
CA ARG A 424 31.44 -12.29 7.75
C ARG A 424 31.13 -11.87 6.31
N LYS A 425 31.48 -10.65 5.88
CA LYS A 425 31.15 -10.14 4.54
C LYS A 425 31.60 -11.05 3.37
N GLY A 426 32.67 -11.81 3.57
CA GLY A 426 33.14 -12.80 2.59
C GLY A 426 32.13 -13.91 2.30
N GLU A 427 31.36 -14.34 3.30
CA GLU A 427 30.27 -15.33 3.13
C GLU A 427 29.12 -14.79 2.28
N TRP A 428 28.94 -13.46 2.30
CA TRP A 428 27.85 -12.75 1.64
C TRP A 428 28.26 -12.13 0.31
N ALA A 429 29.53 -12.24 -0.10
CA ALA A 429 30.07 -11.60 -1.29
C ALA A 429 29.33 -12.00 -2.58
N ARG A 430 28.92 -13.26 -2.71
CA ARG A 430 28.20 -13.83 -3.86
C ARG A 430 26.68 -13.92 -3.65
N ARG A 431 26.12 -12.96 -2.91
CA ARG A 431 24.68 -12.79 -2.74
C ARG A 431 24.29 -11.33 -2.94
N ARG A 432 23.12 -11.12 -3.52
CA ARG A 432 22.52 -9.79 -3.72
C ARG A 432 21.07 -9.76 -3.22
N LEU A 433 20.59 -8.59 -2.84
CA LEU A 433 19.17 -8.38 -2.56
C LEU A 433 18.40 -8.49 -3.88
N ALA A 434 17.51 -9.48 -3.98
CA ALA A 434 16.82 -9.80 -5.23
C ALA A 434 15.48 -9.06 -5.34
N TRP A 435 14.80 -8.92 -4.20
CA TRP A 435 13.52 -8.23 -4.11
C TRP A 435 13.25 -7.82 -2.66
N ALA A 436 12.66 -6.64 -2.49
CA ALA A 436 11.97 -6.22 -1.27
C ALA A 436 10.60 -5.71 -1.69
N SER A 437 9.61 -5.82 -0.80
CA SER A 437 8.27 -5.41 -1.14
C SER A 437 8.17 -3.87 -1.22
N PRO A 438 7.71 -3.31 -2.35
CA PRO A 438 7.45 -1.88 -2.48
C PRO A 438 6.14 -1.47 -1.77
N CYS A 439 5.35 -2.42 -1.29
CA CYS A 439 4.05 -2.20 -0.66
C CYS A 439 3.97 -3.05 0.60
N GLY A 440 3.77 -2.47 1.78
CA GLY A 440 3.74 -3.31 2.97
C GLY A 440 2.41 -4.06 3.11
N GLY A 441 2.48 -5.30 3.60
CA GLY A 441 1.34 -6.15 3.88
C GLY A 441 0.77 -5.89 5.28
N LYS A 442 -0.26 -5.04 5.37
CA LYS A 442 -0.93 -4.72 6.64
C LYS A 442 -1.67 -5.95 7.16
N ARG A 443 -1.44 -6.28 8.44
CA ARG A 443 -2.11 -7.39 9.12
C ARG A 443 -3.35 -6.93 9.89
N GLU A 444 -3.29 -5.75 10.47
CA GLU A 444 -4.38 -5.14 11.24
C GLU A 444 -4.52 -3.65 10.90
N SER A 445 -5.75 -3.16 10.99
CA SER A 445 -6.11 -1.75 10.87
C SER A 445 -7.43 -1.53 11.61
N TYR A 446 -8.21 -0.52 11.22
CA TYR A 446 -9.51 -0.21 11.83
C TYR A 446 -10.48 -1.40 11.77
N ARG A 447 -11.05 -1.75 12.92
CA ARG A 447 -12.16 -2.71 13.05
C ARG A 447 -13.48 -1.95 12.99
N VAL A 448 -14.33 -2.23 12.02
CA VAL A 448 -15.68 -1.61 11.93
C VAL A 448 -16.60 -2.28 12.97
N VAL A 449 -17.35 -1.47 13.71
CA VAL A 449 -18.27 -1.98 14.74
C VAL A 449 -19.62 -2.31 14.09
N GLY A 450 -19.93 -3.61 14.03
CA GLY A 450 -21.25 -4.10 13.66
C GLY A 450 -22.20 -4.29 14.85
N ASP A 451 -23.35 -4.91 14.59
CA ASP A 451 -24.36 -5.23 15.62
C ASP A 451 -23.86 -6.30 16.63
N LEU A 452 -22.82 -7.03 16.27
CA LEU A 452 -22.14 -7.98 17.14
C LEU A 452 -20.63 -7.86 16.97
N ILE A 453 -19.91 -7.70 18.08
CA ILE A 453 -18.47 -7.87 18.16
C ILE A 453 -18.20 -9.32 18.56
N LEU A 454 -17.49 -10.06 17.71
CA LEU A 454 -17.07 -11.42 18.03
C LEU A 454 -15.86 -11.37 18.97
N THR A 455 -15.98 -11.99 20.14
CA THR A 455 -14.94 -11.98 21.18
C THR A 455 -14.17 -13.31 21.23
N GLN A 456 -12.99 -13.30 21.85
CA GLN A 456 -12.24 -14.50 22.24
C GLN A 456 -13.15 -15.47 22.99
N ASN A 457 -13.94 -14.97 23.96
CA ASN A 457 -14.80 -15.81 24.79
C ASN A 457 -15.85 -16.54 23.93
N ASP A 458 -16.43 -15.87 22.92
CA ASP A 458 -17.39 -16.53 22.01
C ASP A 458 -16.75 -17.70 21.25
N ILE A 459 -15.49 -17.52 20.81
CA ILE A 459 -14.72 -18.53 20.06
C ILE A 459 -14.35 -19.71 20.97
N GLU A 460 -13.80 -19.44 22.15
CA GLU A 460 -13.34 -20.47 23.09
C GLU A 460 -14.52 -21.24 23.71
N ASP A 461 -15.62 -20.57 24.04
CA ASP A 461 -16.83 -21.19 24.61
C ASP A 461 -17.73 -21.82 23.55
N ARG A 462 -17.34 -21.77 22.27
CA ARG A 462 -18.10 -22.33 21.14
C ARG A 462 -19.54 -21.81 21.06
N ARG A 463 -19.72 -20.53 21.32
CA ARG A 463 -21.05 -19.93 21.28
C ARG A 463 -21.65 -20.08 19.89
N VAL A 464 -22.88 -20.59 19.82
CA VAL A 464 -23.59 -20.77 18.56
C VAL A 464 -24.44 -19.54 18.27
N TYR A 465 -24.29 -19.00 17.07
CA TYR A 465 -25.09 -17.91 16.56
C TYR A 465 -25.95 -18.41 15.37
N PRO A 466 -27.26 -18.15 15.35
CA PRO A 466 -28.15 -18.67 14.30
C PRO A 466 -27.89 -18.03 12.92
N ASP A 467 -27.25 -16.86 12.90
CA ASP A 467 -26.91 -16.09 11.72
C ASP A 467 -25.46 -16.32 11.24
N ALA A 468 -24.84 -17.45 11.59
CA ALA A 468 -23.45 -17.70 11.20
C ALA A 468 -23.28 -17.96 9.70
N THR A 469 -22.24 -17.40 9.09
CA THR A 469 -22.05 -17.33 7.64
C THR A 469 -20.87 -18.14 7.13
N GLY A 470 -19.64 -17.84 7.56
CA GLY A 470 -18.41 -18.51 7.13
C GLY A 470 -17.61 -19.06 8.31
N ALA A 471 -16.68 -19.98 8.06
CA ALA A 471 -15.89 -20.62 9.12
C ALA A 471 -14.49 -20.00 9.24
N MET A 472 -14.15 -19.47 10.42
CA MET A 472 -12.78 -19.19 10.80
C MET A 472 -12.06 -20.51 11.10
N THR A 473 -10.94 -20.76 10.41
CA THR A 473 -10.19 -22.02 10.50
C THR A 473 -8.75 -21.84 10.95
N TRP A 474 -8.33 -20.59 11.14
CA TRP A 474 -7.04 -20.25 11.72
C TRP A 474 -7.15 -20.03 13.21
N ASN A 475 -6.03 -20.17 13.92
CA ASN A 475 -5.94 -19.86 15.33
C ASN A 475 -6.13 -18.35 15.58
N ILE A 476 -6.43 -17.98 16.83
CA ILE A 476 -6.29 -16.57 17.23
C ILE A 476 -4.79 -16.28 17.17
N ASP A 477 -4.42 -15.47 16.17
CA ASP A 477 -3.05 -15.23 15.74
C ASP A 477 -2.69 -13.77 16.05
N LEU A 478 -1.86 -13.58 17.08
CA LEU A 478 -1.49 -12.27 17.61
C LEU A 478 0.00 -12.04 17.41
N HIS A 479 0.34 -10.92 16.76
CA HIS A 479 1.72 -10.53 16.49
C HIS A 479 2.14 -9.44 17.48
N PHE A 480 3.28 -9.65 18.11
CA PHE A 480 3.90 -8.71 19.03
C PHE A 480 5.29 -8.34 18.54
N PRO A 481 5.81 -7.16 18.88
CA PRO A 481 7.23 -6.87 18.72
C PRO A 481 8.09 -8.01 19.24
N ASP A 482 9.07 -8.44 18.45
CA ASP A 482 10.05 -9.41 18.91
C ASP A 482 10.83 -8.80 20.09
N PRO A 483 10.84 -9.43 21.28
CA PRO A 483 11.42 -8.80 22.47
C PRO A 483 12.92 -8.51 22.35
N GLN A 484 13.67 -9.29 21.57
CA GLN A 484 15.10 -9.03 21.35
C GLN A 484 15.29 -7.85 20.40
N ASN A 485 14.51 -7.79 19.32
CA ASN A 485 14.52 -6.66 18.40
C ASN A 485 14.12 -5.36 19.12
N GLU A 486 13.03 -5.37 19.88
CA GLU A 486 12.54 -4.20 20.64
C GLU A 486 13.56 -3.72 21.68
N ALA A 487 14.36 -4.63 22.28
CA ALA A 487 15.42 -4.24 23.21
C ALA A 487 16.65 -3.63 22.53
N LEU A 488 16.92 -3.98 21.26
CA LEU A 488 18.14 -3.57 20.54
C LEU A 488 17.97 -2.31 19.70
N PHE A 489 16.73 -1.99 19.31
CA PHE A 489 16.42 -0.94 18.34
C PHE A 489 15.38 0.04 18.88
N PRO A 490 15.39 1.31 18.42
CA PRO A 490 14.49 2.34 18.93
C PRO A 490 13.01 2.11 18.60
N GLU A 491 12.72 1.35 17.54
CA GLU A 491 11.38 0.94 17.16
C GLU A 491 11.48 -0.50 16.62
N PRO A 492 10.50 -1.39 16.90
CA PRO A 492 10.55 -2.74 16.39
C PRO A 492 10.31 -2.79 14.88
N PHE A 493 11.08 -3.63 14.20
CA PHE A 493 10.90 -4.00 12.79
C PHE A 493 10.83 -5.52 12.60
N ARG A 494 10.75 -6.26 13.71
CA ARG A 494 10.47 -7.69 13.72
C ARG A 494 9.36 -8.01 14.70
N SER A 495 8.58 -9.04 14.38
CA SER A 495 7.53 -9.56 15.24
C SER A 495 7.75 -11.01 15.63
N CYS A 496 7.09 -11.44 16.70
CA CYS A 496 6.85 -12.83 17.05
C CYS A 496 5.35 -13.08 17.11
N ALA A 497 4.93 -14.31 16.78
CA ALA A 497 3.52 -14.70 16.74
C ALA A 497 3.16 -15.57 17.96
N TYR A 498 2.08 -15.20 18.65
CA TYR A 498 1.39 -16.03 19.62
C TYR A 498 0.11 -16.58 19.01
N HIS A 499 0.04 -17.91 18.95
CA HIS A 499 -1.14 -18.61 18.43
C HIS A 499 -1.90 -19.27 19.57
N ARG A 500 -3.15 -18.86 19.76
CA ARG A 500 -4.10 -19.55 20.65
C ARG A 500 -4.97 -20.48 19.81
N ASP A 501 -4.74 -21.78 20.01
CA ASP A 501 -5.49 -22.83 19.33
C ASP A 501 -6.99 -22.73 19.64
N ILE A 502 -7.80 -22.72 18.58
CA ILE A 502 -9.25 -22.68 18.67
C ILE A 502 -9.86 -24.09 18.65
N GLY A 503 -9.05 -25.14 18.45
CA GLY A 503 -9.40 -26.57 18.52
C GLY A 503 -10.26 -27.13 17.38
N ALA A 504 -11.06 -26.28 16.72
CA ALA A 504 -11.88 -26.61 15.56
C ALA A 504 -12.37 -25.30 14.92
N SER A 505 -12.87 -25.36 13.69
CA SER A 505 -13.43 -24.20 13.01
C SER A 505 -14.54 -23.53 13.83
N TYR A 506 -14.62 -22.20 13.75
CA TYR A 506 -15.63 -21.41 14.44
C TYR A 506 -16.42 -20.54 13.45
N PRO A 507 -17.75 -20.61 13.40
CA PRO A 507 -18.53 -19.91 12.38
C PRO A 507 -18.78 -18.43 12.77
N VAL A 508 -18.54 -17.51 11.83
CA VAL A 508 -18.63 -16.05 12.01
C VAL A 508 -20.06 -15.55 11.78
N PRO A 509 -20.71 -14.88 12.76
CA PRO A 509 -22.06 -14.33 12.61
C PRO A 509 -22.15 -13.23 11.55
N TYR A 510 -23.26 -13.16 10.81
CA TYR A 510 -23.51 -12.12 9.80
C TYR A 510 -23.49 -10.72 10.39
N ARG A 511 -23.97 -10.57 11.63
CA ARG A 511 -23.96 -9.29 12.38
C ARG A 511 -22.57 -8.72 12.65
N CYS A 512 -21.50 -9.49 12.46
CA CYS A 512 -20.13 -8.99 12.50
C CYS A 512 -19.67 -8.37 11.17
N LEU A 513 -20.44 -8.53 10.09
CA LEU A 513 -20.03 -8.20 8.71
C LEU A 513 -20.79 -7.02 8.10
N TYR A 514 -21.64 -6.35 8.89
CA TYR A 514 -22.29 -5.10 8.48
C TYR A 514 -22.26 -4.08 9.63
N ALA A 515 -22.33 -2.80 9.27
CA ALA A 515 -22.47 -1.69 10.20
C ALA A 515 -23.61 -0.79 9.73
N GLY A 516 -24.40 -0.29 10.69
CA GLY A 516 -25.55 0.58 10.46
C GLY A 516 -25.21 2.07 10.50
#